data_AF-A0A3M4SIP0-F1
#
_entry.id   AF-A0A3M4SIP0-F1
#
_cell.length_a   1.000
_cell.length_b   1.000
_cell.length_c   1.000
_cell.angle_alpha   90.00
_cell.angle_beta   90.00
_cell.angle_gamma   90.00
#
_symmetry.space_group_name_H-M   'P 1'
#
loop_
_entity.id
_entity.type
_entity.pdbx_description
1 polymer ?
#
loop_
_entity_poly.entity_id
_entity_poly.type
_entity_poly.pdbx_seq_one_letter_code
_entity_poly.pdbx_strand_id
1 'polypeptide(L)'
;MPTKKKSANATARELPSIPQELIEQFVKGPMSAEAIQDASMAFKKALIERALGAELGHHLGYPQGAERPEESTNQRNGKSSKTVLTDDGPLRLDIPRDR
;
A
#
# COMPACT_ATOMS: atom_id res chain seq x y z
N MET A 1 -1.55 -36.88 -27.85
CA MET A 1 -0.93 -35.57 -28.18
C MET A 1 -0.14 -35.08 -26.98
N PRO A 2 1.15 -34.77 -27.09
CA PRO A 2 1.94 -34.31 -25.95
C PRO A 2 1.56 -32.87 -25.60
N THR A 3 1.16 -32.66 -24.34
CA THR A 3 0.79 -31.36 -23.79
C THR A 3 2.04 -30.49 -23.66
N LYS A 4 2.05 -29.35 -24.36
CA LYS A 4 3.09 -28.34 -24.21
C LYS A 4 3.05 -27.79 -22.78
N LYS A 5 4.04 -28.16 -21.95
CA LYS A 5 4.33 -27.44 -20.70
C LYS A 5 4.54 -25.97 -21.07
N LYS A 6 3.69 -25.06 -20.59
CA LYS A 6 3.95 -23.63 -20.65
C LYS A 6 5.26 -23.38 -19.91
N SER A 7 6.27 -22.98 -20.68
CA SER A 7 7.57 -22.53 -20.21
C SER A 7 7.40 -21.54 -19.06
N ALA A 8 7.87 -21.93 -17.87
CA ALA A 8 8.08 -21.05 -16.73
C ALA A 8 9.22 -20.08 -17.09
N ASN A 9 8.89 -19.01 -17.78
CA ASN A 9 9.80 -17.90 -18.00
C ASN A 9 9.01 -16.60 -17.96
N ALA A 10 8.41 -16.32 -16.81
CA ALA A 10 8.11 -14.95 -16.43
C ALA A 10 9.47 -14.35 -16.02
N THR A 11 10.01 -13.50 -16.87
CA THR A 11 11.19 -12.67 -16.60
C THR A 11 11.21 -12.27 -15.12
N ALA A 12 12.24 -12.70 -14.37
CA ALA A 12 12.42 -12.26 -13.00
C ALA A 12 12.47 -10.73 -13.01
N ARG A 13 11.39 -10.10 -12.56
CA ARG A 13 11.29 -8.65 -12.51
C ARG A 13 12.38 -8.18 -11.55
N GLU A 14 13.21 -7.26 -12.01
CA GLU A 14 14.23 -6.65 -11.17
C GLU A 14 13.52 -5.91 -10.04
N LEU A 15 13.70 -6.38 -8.81
CA LEU A 15 13.09 -5.75 -7.65
C LEU A 15 13.87 -4.47 -7.32
N PRO A 16 13.18 -3.39 -6.89
CA PRO A 16 13.87 -2.20 -6.44
C PRO A 16 14.76 -2.53 -5.23
N SER A 17 15.96 -1.95 -5.21
CA SER A 17 16.85 -2.07 -4.05
C SER A 17 16.25 -1.33 -2.85
N ILE A 18 16.12 -2.03 -1.72
CA ILE A 18 15.66 -1.45 -0.46
C ILE A 18 16.90 -1.10 0.38
N PRO A 19 17.06 0.16 0.81
CA PRO A 19 18.15 0.55 1.70
C PRO A 19 18.18 -0.28 3.00
N GLN A 20 19.38 -0.64 3.44
CA GLN A 20 19.59 -1.45 4.65
C GLN A 20 18.97 -0.80 5.90
N GLU A 21 19.04 0.53 6.00
CA GLU A 21 18.44 1.30 7.10
C GLU A 21 16.93 1.08 7.22
N LEU A 22 16.21 0.89 6.11
CA LEU A 22 14.77 0.61 6.15
C LEU A 22 14.48 -0.81 6.65
N ILE A 23 15.34 -1.77 6.30
CA ILE A 23 15.23 -3.14 6.78
C ILE A 23 15.46 -3.18 8.30
N GLU A 24 16.45 -2.46 8.80
CA GLU A 24 16.76 -2.39 10.23
C GLU A 24 15.64 -1.74 11.05
N GLN A 25 14.90 -0.79 10.47
CA GLN A 25 13.70 -0.23 11.11
C GLN A 25 12.54 -1.23 11.19
N PHE A 26 12.47 -2.15 10.22
CA PHE A 26 11.40 -3.14 10.12
C PHE A 26 11.70 -4.41 10.92
N VAL A 27 12.97 -4.79 11.05
CA VAL A 27 13.44 -6.03 11.68
C VAL A 27 13.90 -5.76 13.11
N LYS A 28 13.09 -6.18 14.10
CA LYS A 28 13.39 -6.00 15.54
C LYS A 28 14.18 -7.16 16.16
N GLY A 29 14.89 -7.95 15.36
CA GLY A 29 15.59 -9.18 15.77
C GLY A 29 15.26 -10.37 14.86
N PRO A 30 15.56 -11.62 15.28
CA PRO A 30 15.21 -12.81 14.52
C PRO A 30 13.70 -12.89 14.29
N MET A 31 13.27 -13.02 13.04
CA MET A 31 11.86 -13.11 12.67
C MET A 31 11.53 -14.51 12.13
N SER A 32 10.34 -15.00 12.48
CA SER A 32 9.77 -16.20 11.84
C SER A 32 9.27 -15.85 10.43
N ALA A 33 9.03 -16.87 9.60
CA ALA A 33 8.43 -16.68 8.28
C ALA A 33 7.06 -15.99 8.34
N GLU A 34 6.25 -16.34 9.34
CA GLU A 34 4.94 -15.71 9.58
C GLU A 34 5.09 -14.22 9.94
N ALA A 35 6.03 -13.87 10.84
CA ALA A 35 6.29 -12.49 11.18
C ALA A 35 6.76 -11.65 9.97
N ILE A 36 7.56 -12.25 9.08
CA ILE A 36 7.99 -11.60 7.83
C ILE A 36 6.79 -11.33 6.91
N GLN A 37 5.86 -12.29 6.80
CA GLN A 37 4.65 -12.13 6.00
C GLN A 37 3.74 -11.04 6.57
N ASP A 38 3.50 -11.04 7.87
CA ASP A 38 2.67 -10.02 8.54
C ASP A 38 3.26 -8.62 8.38
N ALA A 39 4.57 -8.49 8.53
CA ALA A 39 5.29 -7.25 8.32
C ALA A 39 5.14 -6.77 6.86
N SER A 40 5.31 -7.68 5.89
CA SER A 40 5.14 -7.38 4.47
C SER A 40 3.71 -6.93 4.14
N MET A 41 2.71 -7.57 4.73
CA MET A 41 1.29 -7.19 4.60
C MET A 41 1.00 -5.82 5.23
N ALA A 42 1.57 -5.53 6.40
CA ALA A 42 1.46 -4.22 7.04
C ALA A 42 2.10 -3.11 6.21
N PHE A 43 3.28 -3.37 5.62
CA PHE A 43 3.94 -2.43 4.71
C PHE A 43 3.08 -2.17 3.46
N LYS A 44 2.56 -3.23 2.84
CA LYS A 44 1.68 -3.12 1.67
C LYS A 44 0.43 -2.29 2.00
N LYS A 45 -0.20 -2.52 3.15
CA LYS A 45 -1.31 -1.69 3.65
C LYS A 45 -0.92 -0.22 3.74
N ALA A 46 0.17 0.09 4.44
CA ALA A 46 0.63 1.45 4.66
C ALA A 46 0.94 2.17 3.34
N LEU A 47 1.57 1.47 2.39
CA LEU A 47 1.89 2.00 1.06
C LEU A 47 0.63 2.33 0.25
N ILE A 48 -0.36 1.44 0.24
CA ILE A 48 -1.64 1.67 -0.44
C ILE A 48 -2.38 2.86 0.19
N GLU A 49 -2.51 2.91 1.51
CA GLU A 49 -3.20 4.00 2.19
C GLU A 49 -2.50 5.35 2.00
N ARG A 50 -1.17 5.36 1.96
CA ARG A 50 -0.38 6.56 1.66
C ARG A 50 -0.64 7.06 0.25
N ALA A 51 -0.68 6.15 -0.74
CA ALA A 51 -1.00 6.48 -2.12
C ALA A 51 -2.41 7.06 -2.24
N LEU A 52 -3.43 6.39 -1.68
CA LEU A 52 -4.82 6.88 -1.67
C LEU A 52 -4.94 8.26 -0.99
N GLY A 53 -4.19 8.49 0.10
CA GLY A 53 -4.17 9.78 0.78
C GLY A 53 -3.59 10.91 -0.06
N ALA A 54 -2.55 10.60 -0.85
CA ALA A 54 -1.93 11.52 -1.80
C ALA A 54 -2.86 11.80 -2.99
N GLU A 55 -3.51 10.77 -3.54
CA GLU A 55 -4.53 10.91 -4.59
C GLU A 55 -5.68 11.80 -4.13
N LEU A 56 -6.18 11.63 -2.90
CA LEU A 56 -7.20 12.53 -2.35
C LEU A 56 -6.68 13.97 -2.19
N GLY A 57 -5.40 14.15 -1.85
CA GLY A 57 -4.81 15.49 -1.80
C GLY A 57 -4.74 16.16 -3.15
N HIS A 58 -4.38 15.40 -4.18
CA HIS A 58 -4.44 15.87 -5.55
C HIS A 58 -5.87 16.22 -5.96
N HIS A 59 -6.84 15.35 -5.64
CA HIS A 59 -8.26 15.57 -5.94
C HIS A 59 -8.82 16.84 -5.29
N LEU A 60 -8.48 17.09 -4.02
CA LEU A 60 -8.94 18.27 -3.28
C LEU A 60 -8.13 19.54 -3.60
N GLY A 61 -6.99 19.42 -4.27
CA GLY A 61 -6.10 20.54 -4.59
C GLY A 61 -5.23 21.03 -3.43
N TYR A 62 -5.22 20.33 -2.29
CA TYR A 62 -4.36 20.68 -1.15
C TYR A 62 -3.90 19.43 -0.35
N PRO A 63 -2.66 19.45 0.20
CA PRO A 63 -2.13 18.31 0.92
C PRO A 63 -2.83 18.12 2.27
N GLN A 64 -2.72 16.91 2.81
CA GLN A 64 -3.24 16.63 4.16
C GLN A 64 -2.53 17.51 5.19
N GLY A 65 -3.31 18.15 6.06
CA GLY A 65 -2.80 19.03 7.13
C GLY A 65 -2.58 20.48 6.69
N ALA A 66 -2.68 20.80 5.40
CA ALA A 66 -2.72 22.18 4.95
C ALA A 66 -4.09 22.82 5.17
N GLU A 67 -4.10 24.14 5.24
CA GLU A 67 -5.32 24.93 5.28
C GLU A 67 -6.15 24.70 4.02
N ARG A 68 -7.46 24.57 4.20
CA ARG A 68 -8.39 24.36 3.09
C ARG A 68 -8.57 25.69 2.34
N PRO A 69 -8.44 25.71 1.01
CA PRO A 69 -8.74 26.91 0.22
C PRO A 69 -10.17 27.42 0.48
N GLU A 70 -10.34 28.73 0.64
CA GLU A 70 -11.65 29.35 0.93
C GLU A 70 -12.71 29.02 -0.13
N GLU A 71 -12.29 28.96 -1.39
CA GLU A 71 -13.15 28.66 -2.54
C GLU A 71 -13.52 27.17 -2.66
N SER A 72 -12.88 26.28 -1.88
CA SER A 72 -13.19 24.85 -1.94
C SER A 72 -14.58 24.59 -1.37
N THR A 73 -15.44 23.88 -2.11
CA THR A 73 -16.73 23.41 -1.60
C THR A 73 -16.65 22.02 -0.98
N ASN A 74 -15.54 21.32 -1.23
CA ASN A 74 -15.28 19.96 -0.75
C ASN A 74 -14.14 19.95 0.30
N GLN A 75 -14.08 18.89 1.11
CA GLN A 75 -13.07 18.72 2.14
C GLN A 75 -12.94 17.26 2.56
N ARG A 76 -11.80 16.90 3.17
CA ARG A 76 -11.61 15.58 3.76
C ARG A 76 -12.66 15.31 4.86
N ASN A 77 -13.26 14.13 4.83
CA ASN A 77 -14.31 13.70 5.75
C ASN A 77 -14.04 12.29 6.30
N GLY A 78 -12.90 12.14 6.97
CA GLY A 78 -12.49 10.91 7.63
C GLY A 78 -12.06 9.79 6.68
N LYS A 79 -12.32 8.54 7.08
CA LYS A 79 -11.97 7.33 6.34
C LYS A 79 -13.12 6.33 6.38
N SER A 80 -13.23 5.48 5.37
CA SER A 80 -14.11 4.31 5.37
C SER A 80 -13.27 3.06 5.16
N SER A 81 -13.58 2.00 5.89
CA SER A 81 -12.80 0.79 5.73
C SER A 81 -13.30 -0.10 4.58
N LYS A 82 -12.38 -0.77 3.91
CA LYS A 82 -12.67 -1.78 2.87
C LYS A 82 -11.67 -2.93 2.97
N THR A 83 -12.17 -4.16 2.92
CA THR A 83 -11.31 -5.34 2.75
C THR A 83 -11.14 -5.62 1.27
N VAL A 84 -9.91 -5.59 0.78
CA VAL A 84 -9.56 -5.95 -0.60
C VAL A 84 -8.94 -7.33 -0.64
N LEU A 85 -9.18 -8.08 -1.72
CA LEU A 85 -8.54 -9.37 -1.93
C LEU A 85 -7.21 -9.14 -2.64
N THR A 86 -6.13 -9.69 -2.08
CA THR A 86 -4.79 -9.67 -2.66
C THR A 86 -4.30 -11.11 -2.83
N ASP A 87 -3.20 -11.29 -3.56
CA ASP A 87 -2.58 -12.61 -3.73
C ASP A 87 -2.13 -13.23 -2.40
N ASP A 88 -1.83 -12.38 -1.40
CA ASP A 88 -1.43 -12.76 -0.04
C ASP A 88 -2.63 -12.90 0.92
N GLY A 89 -3.86 -12.79 0.40
CA GLY A 89 -5.10 -12.88 1.17
C GLY A 89 -5.82 -11.54 1.37
N PRO A 90 -6.89 -11.53 2.19
CA PRO A 90 -7.68 -10.33 2.45
C PRO A 90 -6.89 -9.27 3.23
N LEU A 91 -6.92 -8.02 2.74
CA LEU A 91 -6.24 -6.89 3.35
C LEU A 91 -7.25 -5.80 3.72
N ARG A 92 -7.35 -5.46 5.01
CA ARG A 92 -8.25 -4.40 5.50
C ARG A 92 -7.57 -3.03 5.39
N LEU A 93 -8.12 -2.15 4.55
CA LEU A 93 -7.65 -0.80 4.30
C LEU A 93 -8.60 0.24 4.89
N ASP A 94 -8.06 1.39 5.29
CA ASP A 94 -8.78 2.58 5.70
C ASP A 94 -8.68 3.66 4.61
N ILE A 95 -9.69 3.71 3.76
CA ILE A 95 -9.73 4.53 2.54
C ILE A 95 -10.09 5.97 2.92
N PRO A 96 -9.26 6.97 2.56
CA PRO A 96 -9.55 8.37 2.83
C PRO A 96 -10.73 8.84 1.98
N ARG A 97 -11.53 9.74 2.54
CA ARG A 97 -12.73 10.26 1.91
C ARG A 97 -12.83 11.76 1.97
N ASP A 98 -13.58 12.30 1.03
CA ASP A 98 -14.10 13.65 0.99
C ASP A 98 -15.58 13.71 1.42
N ARG A 99 -16.17 14.91 1.42
CA ARG A 99 -17.48 15.21 2.00
C ARG A 99 -18.62 15.06 1.01
#